data_AF-A0AAI9Y5N8-F1
#
_entry.id   AF-A0AAI9Y5N8-F1
#
_cell.length_a   1.000
_cell.length_b   1.000
_cell.length_c   1.000
_cell.angle_alpha   90.00
_cell.angle_beta   90.00
_cell.angle_gamma   90.00
#
_symmetry.space_group_name_H-M   'P 1'
#
loop_
_entity.id
_entity.type
_entity.pdbx_description
1 polymer ?
#
loop_
_entity_poly.entity_id
_entity_poly.type
_entity_poly.pdbx_seq_one_letter_code
_entity_poly.pdbx_strand_id
1 'polypeptide(L)'
;MASLTTNTHDHETLPSTPATIHPSHSELASARLSPRNLELAVRHLHRDGLVVVSDVVPHADLDALNAKMVQDALYLRSLGDEGPFNYNLGNLQQDPPPVAEYFHKSIFTS
;
A
#
# COMPACT_ATOMS: atom_id res chain seq x y z
N MET A 1 -20.36 -4.12 49.83
CA MET A 1 -20.82 -4.79 48.59
C MET A 1 -20.65 -3.80 47.45
N ALA A 2 -19.43 -3.66 46.93
CA ALA A 2 -19.16 -2.76 45.81
C ALA A 2 -19.54 -3.49 44.51
N SER A 3 -20.40 -2.85 43.72
CA SER A 3 -20.92 -3.37 42.46
C SER A 3 -19.79 -3.43 41.43
N LEU A 4 -19.52 -4.60 40.87
CA LEU A 4 -18.62 -4.80 39.73
C LEU A 4 -19.33 -4.25 38.49
N THR A 5 -18.97 -3.04 38.07
CA THR A 5 -19.34 -2.51 36.75
C THR A 5 -18.71 -3.41 35.69
N THR A 6 -19.54 -4.15 34.95
CA THR A 6 -19.13 -4.90 33.77
C THR A 6 -18.58 -3.91 32.75
N ASN A 7 -17.28 -3.98 32.50
CA ASN A 7 -16.60 -3.19 31.50
C ASN A 7 -16.94 -3.80 30.13
N THR A 8 -18.13 -3.49 29.60
CA THR A 8 -18.47 -3.77 28.21
C THR A 8 -17.55 -2.94 27.34
N HIS A 9 -16.42 -3.53 26.95
CA HIS A 9 -15.67 -3.05 25.80
C HIS A 9 -16.56 -3.34 24.60
N ASP A 10 -17.39 -2.36 24.23
CA ASP A 10 -18.00 -2.31 22.91
C ASP A 10 -16.84 -2.25 21.92
N HIS A 11 -16.41 -3.44 21.45
CA HIS A 11 -15.57 -3.53 20.28
C HIS A 11 -16.42 -3.00 19.12
N GLU A 12 -16.28 -1.70 18.87
CA GLU A 12 -16.86 -1.07 17.69
C GLU A 12 -16.45 -1.92 16.49
N THR A 13 -17.44 -2.48 15.80
CA THR A 13 -17.19 -3.38 14.68
C THR A 13 -16.72 -2.53 13.51
N LEU A 14 -15.39 -2.46 13.36
CA LEU A 14 -14.78 -1.74 12.25
C LEU A 14 -15.03 -2.48 10.92
N PRO A 15 -15.19 -1.76 9.81
CA PRO A 15 -15.23 -2.36 8.49
C PRO A 15 -13.97 -3.19 8.22
N SER A 16 -14.10 -4.33 7.56
CA SER A 16 -12.96 -5.16 7.15
C SER A 16 -12.22 -4.60 5.93
N THR A 17 -12.75 -3.55 5.30
CA THR A 17 -12.15 -2.88 4.15
C THR A 17 -11.56 -1.54 4.57
N PRO A 18 -10.35 -1.18 4.12
CA PRO A 18 -9.75 0.10 4.44
C PRO A 18 -10.56 1.25 3.84
N ALA A 19 -10.54 2.40 4.52
CA ALA A 19 -11.04 3.63 3.92
C ALA A 19 -10.23 3.98 2.68
N THR A 20 -10.92 4.44 1.64
CA THR A 20 -10.31 4.81 0.36
C THR A 20 -10.54 6.27 0.06
N ILE A 21 -9.46 7.01 -0.19
CA ILE A 21 -9.48 8.37 -0.72
C ILE A 21 -9.35 8.30 -2.23
N HIS A 22 -10.23 9.01 -2.93
CA HIS A 22 -10.17 9.20 -4.38
C HIS A 22 -9.78 10.66 -4.66
N PRO A 23 -8.49 10.95 -4.93
CA PRO A 23 -8.05 12.30 -5.23
C PRO A 23 -8.76 12.83 -6.48
N SER A 24 -9.09 14.12 -6.46
CA SER A 24 -9.53 14.84 -7.64
C SER A 24 -8.40 15.03 -8.65
N HIS A 25 -8.75 15.37 -9.88
CA HIS A 25 -7.75 15.65 -10.92
C HIS A 25 -6.75 16.76 -10.52
N SER A 26 -7.19 17.79 -9.79
CA SER A 26 -6.30 18.85 -9.31
C SER A 26 -5.35 18.38 -8.20
N GLU A 27 -5.79 17.47 -7.32
CA GLU A 27 -4.94 16.86 -6.30
C GLU A 27 -3.88 15.95 -6.95
N LEU A 28 -4.26 15.18 -7.97
CA LEU A 28 -3.32 14.37 -8.76
C LEU A 28 -2.31 15.24 -9.50
N ALA A 29 -2.77 16.28 -10.21
CA ALA A 29 -1.90 17.18 -10.97
C ALA A 29 -0.92 17.95 -10.08
N SER A 30 -1.29 18.22 -8.82
CA SER A 30 -0.42 18.90 -7.85
C SER A 30 0.38 17.95 -6.95
N ALA A 31 0.17 16.63 -7.07
CA ALA A 31 0.70 15.60 -6.20
C ALA A 31 0.47 15.87 -4.70
N ARG A 32 -0.69 16.46 -4.36
CA ARG A 32 -1.03 16.89 -2.99
C ARG A 32 -2.51 16.70 -2.73
N LEU A 33 -2.85 16.01 -1.64
CA LEU A 33 -4.21 15.97 -1.14
C LEU A 33 -4.63 17.36 -0.63
N SER A 34 -5.88 17.71 -0.90
CA SER A 34 -6.57 18.85 -0.31
C SER A 34 -6.65 18.69 1.21
N PRO A 35 -6.80 19.78 1.97
CA PRO A 35 -6.92 19.70 3.43
C PRO A 35 -8.01 18.74 3.90
N ARG A 36 -9.12 18.65 3.17
CA ARG A 36 -10.22 17.73 3.47
C ARG A 36 -9.82 16.26 3.29
N ASN A 37 -9.21 15.92 2.16
CA ASN A 37 -8.79 14.53 1.89
C ASN A 37 -7.62 14.11 2.77
N LEU A 38 -6.70 15.03 3.07
CA LEU A 38 -5.61 14.80 4.02
C LEU A 38 -6.13 14.49 5.42
N GLU A 39 -7.11 15.26 5.90
CA GLU A 39 -7.74 15.06 7.20
C GLU A 39 -8.45 13.69 7.28
N LEU A 40 -9.19 13.31 6.23
CA LEU A 40 -9.78 11.98 6.11
C LEU A 40 -8.72 10.87 6.15
N ALA A 41 -7.63 11.04 5.38
CA ALA A 41 -6.56 10.06 5.32
C ALA A 41 -5.88 9.86 6.70
N VAL A 42 -5.54 10.95 7.38
CA VAL A 42 -4.90 10.90 8.71
C VAL A 42 -5.83 10.29 9.75
N ARG A 43 -7.13 10.64 9.73
CA ARG A 43 -8.11 10.07 10.67
C ARG A 43 -8.20 8.54 10.52
N HIS A 44 -8.32 8.05 9.30
CA HIS A 44 -8.42 6.61 9.04
C HIS A 44 -7.11 5.87 9.32
N LEU A 45 -5.97 6.48 8.99
CA LEU A 45 -4.67 5.91 9.38
C LEU A 45 -4.54 5.78 10.90
N HIS A 46 -4.96 6.79 11.67
CA HIS A 46 -4.91 6.76 13.13
C HIS A 46 -5.89 5.74 13.73
N ARG A 47 -7.12 5.65 13.20
CA ARG A 47 -8.18 4.79 13.76
C ARG A 47 -8.03 3.34 13.33
N ASP A 48 -7.74 3.11 12.05
CA ASP A 48 -7.81 1.80 11.40
C ASP A 48 -6.41 1.23 11.10
N GLY A 49 -5.35 2.05 11.18
CA GLY A 49 -3.97 1.64 10.90
C GLY A 49 -3.62 1.57 9.40
N LEU A 50 -4.59 1.81 8.52
CA LEU A 50 -4.44 1.71 7.06
C LEU A 50 -5.41 2.66 6.34
N VAL A 51 -4.94 3.27 5.26
CA VAL A 51 -5.77 4.02 4.31
C VAL A 51 -5.29 3.77 2.89
N VAL A 52 -6.21 3.68 1.93
CA VAL A 52 -5.89 3.58 0.50
C VAL A 52 -6.04 4.96 -0.14
N VAL A 53 -5.04 5.39 -0.91
CA VAL A 53 -5.16 6.54 -1.81
C VAL A 53 -5.15 5.98 -3.23
N SER A 54 -6.34 5.95 -3.84
CA SER A 54 -6.55 5.26 -5.12
C SER A 54 -6.01 6.04 -6.30
N ASP A 55 -5.59 5.33 -7.33
CA ASP A 55 -5.31 5.85 -8.69
C ASP A 55 -4.27 6.99 -8.73
N VAL A 56 -3.27 6.94 -7.85
CA VAL A 56 -2.21 7.97 -7.77
C VAL A 56 -1.08 7.77 -8.77
N VAL A 57 -0.89 6.55 -9.28
CA VAL A 57 0.14 6.21 -10.26
C VAL A 57 -0.51 5.92 -11.62
N PRO A 58 0.01 6.49 -12.73
CA PRO A 58 -0.43 6.11 -14.08
C PRO A 58 -0.25 4.60 -14.32
N HIS A 59 -1.30 3.93 -14.80
CA HIS A 59 -1.27 2.48 -15.00
C HIS A 59 -0.20 2.03 -16.00
N ALA A 60 0.13 2.86 -17.00
CA ALA A 60 1.18 2.53 -17.97
C ALA A 60 2.56 2.36 -17.31
N ASP A 61 2.88 3.16 -16.29
CA ASP A 61 4.12 3.03 -15.53
C ASP A 61 4.09 1.75 -14.66
N LEU A 62 2.93 1.42 -14.10
CA LEU A 62 2.73 0.17 -13.35
C LEU A 62 2.87 -1.06 -14.27
N ASP A 63 2.32 -1.02 -15.47
CA ASP A 63 2.37 -2.12 -16.44
C ASP A 63 3.82 -2.37 -16.90
N ALA A 64 4.57 -1.31 -17.18
CA ALA A 64 5.98 -1.39 -17.55
C ALA A 64 6.82 -2.00 -16.42
N LEU A 65 6.64 -1.52 -15.18
CA LEU A 65 7.34 -2.06 -14.02
C LEU A 65 6.93 -3.52 -13.74
N ASN A 66 5.63 -3.83 -13.85
CA ASN A 66 5.10 -5.18 -13.64
C ASN A 66 5.70 -6.18 -14.63
N ALA A 67 5.76 -5.83 -15.92
CA ALA A 67 6.32 -6.70 -16.95
C ALA A 67 7.76 -7.13 -16.61
N LYS A 68 8.59 -6.18 -16.17
CA LYS A 68 9.97 -6.49 -15.77
C LYS A 68 10.05 -7.24 -14.43
N MET A 69 9.32 -6.78 -13.41
CA MET A 69 9.38 -7.41 -12.09
C MET A 69 8.85 -8.86 -12.12
N VAL A 70 7.87 -9.18 -12.97
CA VAL A 70 7.41 -10.57 -13.17
C VAL A 70 8.52 -11.44 -13.77
N GLN A 71 9.25 -10.95 -14.77
CA GLN A 71 10.37 -11.70 -15.34
C GLN A 71 11.45 -12.00 -14.28
N ASP A 72 11.78 -11.02 -13.46
CA ASP A 72 12.76 -11.17 -12.38
C ASP A 72 12.24 -12.12 -11.27
N ALA A 73 10.96 -12.04 -10.92
CA ALA A 73 10.32 -12.94 -9.96
C ALA A 73 10.40 -14.40 -10.42
N LEU A 74 10.21 -14.67 -11.72
CA LEU A 74 10.32 -16.02 -12.28
C LEU A 74 11.73 -16.57 -12.16
N TYR A 75 12.76 -15.74 -12.36
CA TYR A 75 14.15 -16.10 -12.13
C TYR A 75 14.42 -16.38 -10.64
N LEU A 76 14.05 -15.46 -9.75
CA LEU A 76 14.27 -15.63 -8.31
C LEU A 76 13.57 -16.87 -7.75
N ARG A 77 12.35 -17.15 -8.21
CA ARG A 77 11.62 -18.38 -7.87
C ARG A 77 12.33 -19.64 -8.36
N SER A 78 13.05 -19.59 -9.48
CA SER A 78 13.77 -20.75 -10.01
C SER A 78 14.95 -21.20 -9.14
N LEU A 79 15.39 -20.36 -8.19
CA LEU A 79 16.42 -20.68 -7.21
C LEU A 79 15.95 -21.66 -6.13
N GLY A 80 14.65 -21.98 -6.08
CA GLY A 80 14.10 -22.91 -5.09
C GLY A 80 14.28 -22.38 -3.67
N ASP A 81 14.76 -23.24 -2.76
CA ASP A 81 14.95 -22.90 -1.34
C ASP A 81 16.06 -21.87 -1.09
N GLU A 82 16.95 -21.65 -2.07
CA GLU A 82 17.98 -20.60 -2.04
C GLU A 82 17.44 -19.22 -2.47
N GLY A 83 16.15 -19.15 -2.84
CA GLY A 83 15.48 -17.91 -3.18
C GLY A 83 15.27 -16.99 -1.96
N PRO A 84 15.19 -15.66 -2.17
CA PRO A 84 14.97 -14.72 -1.07
C PRO A 84 13.49 -14.71 -0.67
N PHE A 85 13.15 -15.19 0.54
CA PHE A 85 11.76 -15.23 1.03
C PHE A 85 11.58 -14.49 2.36
N ASN A 86 10.49 -13.73 2.46
CA ASN A 86 10.04 -13.10 3.69
C ASN A 86 9.31 -14.12 4.58
N TYR A 87 9.98 -14.63 5.61
CA TYR A 87 9.48 -15.55 6.65
C TYR A 87 9.04 -16.95 6.17
N ASN A 88 8.26 -17.03 5.09
CA ASN A 88 7.63 -18.25 4.58
C ASN A 88 7.85 -18.39 3.07
N LEU A 89 7.95 -19.63 2.60
CA LEU A 89 7.93 -19.95 1.17
C LEU A 89 6.63 -19.45 0.53
N GLY A 90 6.76 -18.76 -0.62
CA GLY A 90 5.65 -18.10 -1.31
C GLY A 90 5.63 -16.58 -1.17
N ASN A 91 6.28 -16.02 -0.14
CA ASN A 91 6.44 -14.58 0.03
C ASN A 91 7.80 -14.12 -0.50
N LEU A 92 7.98 -14.20 -1.82
CA LEU A 92 9.24 -13.85 -2.47
C LEU A 92 9.61 -12.39 -2.19
N GLN A 93 10.81 -12.17 -1.67
CA GLN A 93 11.42 -10.85 -1.56
C GLN A 93 11.97 -10.44 -2.92
N GLN A 94 11.63 -9.24 -3.37
CA GLN A 94 12.14 -8.70 -4.61
C GLN A 94 12.18 -7.18 -4.53
N ASP A 95 13.36 -6.62 -4.83
CA ASP A 95 13.52 -5.19 -5.04
C ASP A 95 13.08 -4.80 -6.46
N PRO A 96 12.56 -3.57 -6.65
CA PRO A 96 12.34 -3.05 -8.00
C PRO A 96 13.67 -2.92 -8.76
N PRO A 97 13.67 -3.00 -10.10
CA PRO A 97 14.90 -2.96 -10.89
C PRO A 97 15.66 -1.65 -10.69
N PRO A 98 16.96 -1.67 -10.31
CA PRO A 98 17.72 -0.47 -9.98
C PRO A 98 18.32 0.20 -11.23
N VAL A 99 17.55 0.28 -12.31
CA VAL A 99 17.99 0.87 -13.59
C VAL A 99 17.01 1.92 -14.08
N ALA A 100 17.55 2.97 -14.72
CA ALA A 100 16.80 4.17 -15.09
C ALA A 100 15.56 3.89 -15.96
N GLU A 101 15.59 2.83 -16.77
CA GLU A 101 14.47 2.40 -17.62
C GLU A 101 13.18 2.12 -16.82
N TYR A 102 13.30 1.59 -15.60
CA TYR A 102 12.16 1.20 -14.76
C TYR A 102 11.96 2.11 -13.54
N PHE A 103 12.75 3.19 -13.43
CA PHE A 103 12.71 4.10 -12.30
C PHE A 103 11.76 5.29 -12.57
N HIS A 104 10.45 5.00 -12.58
CA HIS A 104 9.42 6.00 -12.84
C HIS A 104 9.24 6.94 -11.63
N LYS A 105 9.37 8.26 -11.84
CA LYS A 105 9.14 9.28 -10.79
C LYS A 105 7.70 9.29 -10.24
N SER A 106 6.76 8.75 -11.01
CA SER A 106 5.37 8.56 -10.58
C SER A 106 5.21 7.46 -9.53
N ILE A 107 6.18 6.53 -9.42
CA ILE A 107 6.20 5.42 -8.47
C ILE A 107 7.18 5.69 -7.34
N PHE A 108 8.41 6.07 -7.68
CA PHE A 108 9.48 6.31 -6.72
C PHE A 108 9.57 7.81 -6.43
N THR A 109 9.17 8.19 -5.22
CA THR A 109 9.26 9.57 -4.74
C THR A 109 10.73 9.96 -4.55
N SER A 110 11.10 11.14 -5.05
CA SER A 110 12.44 11.74 -4.90
C SER A 110 12.69 12.33 -3.53
#